data_AF-A0A2E4X0C3-F1
#
_entry.id   AF-A0A2E4X0C3-F1
#
_cell.length_a   1.000
_cell.length_b   1.000
_cell.length_c   1.000
_cell.angle_alpha   90.00
_cell.angle_beta   90.00
_cell.angle_gamma   90.00
#
_symmetry.space_group_name_H-M   'P 1'
#
loop_
_entity.id
_entity.type
_entity.pdbx_description
1 polymer ?
#
loop_
_entity_poly.entity_id
_entity_poly.type
_entity_poly.pdbx_seq_one_letter_code
_entity_poly.pdbx_strand_id
1 'polypeptide(L)'
;MSAKRKEDAGPCLGEAEEELARTGFDLLLKEPFYAHLLGTMPREVTLKTETAGILWNENQVVVQVNPYFFLNDLKRRSPIQTDKLRMGVIKHLLLHVVFRHLFRLADRNEKIYDLAADLVVNQLVAPLPLPDGFLCPDDFPELDLASDQTLDHYYEKLMELLKQMEKSSDASEYGEGGNGQDGEGKEPWEERDWTKTGAPKSASALARYLGNTQADDHGGWSDGKDQINDNMGRYSVESTIVTAKDRTSAREWGSMPAQILAQLSEILEDRQPKLDWKRALRIFCAATGKTRIRHTVKRVSKRFGTRPGVKIQRFQRLLIAIDTSGSVDDQMLEEFFTEIHGIWQAGASVTVVECDAEIHRNYDYFGKPPKTVEGRGGTEFEPVFLWMQEQRRFDGLLYLTDGYAPPPTTPPSCRMLWVIPEDCAEYADELPFGEILPLPGHALSLEN
;
A
#
# COMPACT_ATOMS: atom_id res chain seq x y z
N MET A 1 19.08 21.94 27.57
CA MET A 1 20.36 21.31 27.14
C MET A 1 21.27 22.38 26.55
N SER A 2 22.53 22.45 27.00
CA SER A 2 23.49 23.50 26.66
C SER A 2 23.95 23.43 25.19
N ALA A 3 24.06 24.60 24.55
CA ALA A 3 24.43 24.85 23.15
C ALA A 3 25.88 24.47 22.77
N LYS A 4 26.43 23.42 23.39
CA LYS A 4 27.84 22.99 23.24
C LYS A 4 28.01 21.61 22.56
N ARG A 5 26.97 21.11 21.88
CA ARG A 5 27.00 19.82 21.14
C ARG A 5 26.82 19.97 19.61
N LYS A 6 27.20 21.11 19.02
CA LYS A 6 27.08 21.32 17.56
C LYS A 6 28.39 21.27 16.77
N GLU A 7 29.55 21.04 17.40
CA GLU A 7 30.85 21.18 16.71
C GLU A 7 31.80 19.98 16.80
N ASP A 8 31.44 18.87 17.44
CA ASP A 8 32.23 17.63 17.38
C ASP A 8 31.60 16.63 16.40
N ALA A 9 32.16 16.55 15.19
CA ALA A 9 31.99 15.51 14.16
C ALA A 9 30.71 14.65 14.28
N GLY A 10 29.60 15.15 13.74
CA GLY A 10 28.40 14.32 13.56
C GLY A 10 28.69 13.15 12.61
N PRO A 11 28.06 11.97 12.79
CA PRO A 11 28.16 10.89 11.83
C PRO A 11 27.83 11.42 10.43
N CYS A 12 28.69 11.12 9.45
CA CYS A 12 28.47 11.55 8.08
C CYS A 12 27.20 10.86 7.56
N LEU A 13 26.26 11.61 6.97
CA LEU A 13 25.08 11.04 6.29
C LEU A 13 25.47 9.85 5.38
N GLY A 14 26.62 9.96 4.71
CA GLY A 14 27.16 8.90 3.87
C GLY A 14 27.50 7.60 4.62
N GLU A 15 27.95 7.64 5.87
CA GLU A 15 28.21 6.43 6.67
C GLU A 15 26.90 5.69 6.98
N ALA A 16 25.84 6.43 7.32
CA ALA A 16 24.52 5.83 7.55
C ALA A 16 23.93 5.26 6.25
N GLU A 17 24.12 5.92 5.11
CA GLU A 17 23.72 5.41 3.79
C GLU A 17 24.45 4.10 3.45
N GLU A 18 25.76 4.04 3.70
CA GLU A 18 26.57 2.82 3.50
C GLU A 18 26.09 1.67 4.39
N GLU A 19 25.84 1.92 5.68
CA GLU A 19 25.35 0.91 6.62
C GLU A 19 23.91 0.46 6.31
N LEU A 20 23.06 1.37 5.82
CA LEU A 20 21.71 1.02 5.34
C LEU A 20 21.78 0.15 4.07
N ALA A 21 22.70 0.46 3.15
CA ALA A 21 22.95 -0.37 1.98
C ALA A 21 23.46 -1.76 2.38
N ARG A 22 24.40 -1.82 3.33
CA ARG A 22 24.93 -3.07 3.89
C ARG A 22 23.83 -3.91 4.56
N THR A 23 22.94 -3.28 5.31
CA THR A 23 21.77 -3.95 5.91
C THR A 23 20.86 -4.57 4.83
N GLY A 24 20.66 -3.87 3.70
CA GLY A 24 19.95 -4.41 2.55
C GLY A 24 20.61 -5.64 1.92
N PHE A 25 21.95 -5.66 1.84
CA PHE A 25 22.70 -6.85 1.39
C PHE A 25 22.60 -8.01 2.38
N ASP A 26 22.66 -7.74 3.69
CA ASP A 26 22.50 -8.78 4.70
C ASP A 26 21.09 -9.39 4.70
N LEU A 27 20.05 -8.57 4.49
CA LEU A 27 18.69 -9.05 4.23
C LEU A 27 18.65 -9.91 2.96
N LEU A 28 19.30 -9.51 1.87
CA LEU A 28 19.29 -10.28 0.63
C LEU A 28 19.86 -11.68 0.79
N LEU A 29 20.79 -11.90 1.73
CA LEU A 29 21.37 -13.20 2.00
C LEU A 29 20.54 -14.06 2.96
N LYS A 30 19.79 -13.44 3.88
CA LYS A 30 19.10 -14.16 4.97
C LYS A 30 17.59 -14.20 4.81
N GLU A 31 16.99 -13.12 4.33
CA GLU A 31 15.56 -12.98 4.12
C GLU A 31 15.26 -12.22 2.80
N PRO A 32 15.43 -12.89 1.64
CA PRO A 32 15.49 -12.23 0.33
C PRO A 32 14.22 -11.48 -0.06
N PHE A 33 13.05 -11.93 0.40
CA PHE A 33 11.77 -11.26 0.16
C PHE A 33 11.79 -9.80 0.64
N TYR A 34 12.20 -9.57 1.89
CA TYR A 34 12.27 -8.22 2.46
C TYR A 34 13.35 -7.38 1.77
N ALA A 35 14.47 -7.99 1.35
CA ALA A 35 15.48 -7.28 0.59
C ALA A 35 14.99 -6.83 -0.79
N HIS A 36 14.22 -7.68 -1.48
CA HIS A 36 13.60 -7.32 -2.75
C HIS A 36 12.55 -6.23 -2.58
N LEU A 37 11.75 -6.29 -1.49
CA LEU A 37 10.79 -5.26 -1.15
C LEU A 37 11.47 -3.92 -0.87
N LEU A 38 12.48 -3.91 0.02
CA LEU A 38 13.31 -2.73 0.29
C LEU A 38 13.92 -2.16 -0.99
N GLY A 39 14.37 -3.02 -1.91
CA GLY A 39 14.95 -2.61 -3.19
C GLY A 39 13.97 -1.99 -4.19
N THR A 40 12.66 -2.07 -3.95
CA THR A 40 11.65 -1.36 -4.75
C THR A 40 11.34 0.05 -4.24
N MET A 41 11.79 0.39 -3.03
CA MET A 41 11.48 1.64 -2.34
C MET A 41 12.70 2.56 -2.31
N PRO A 42 12.51 3.89 -2.43
CA PRO A 42 13.56 4.84 -2.10
C PRO A 42 13.91 4.75 -0.61
N ARG A 43 15.18 5.03 -0.32
CA ARG A 43 15.74 5.07 1.03
C ARG A 43 16.32 6.46 1.24
N GLU A 44 15.97 7.09 2.34
CA GLU A 44 16.43 8.44 2.68
C GLU A 44 17.03 8.43 4.09
N VAL A 45 18.30 8.81 4.20
CA VAL A 45 18.91 9.09 5.50
C VAL A 45 18.64 10.55 5.83
N THR A 46 17.89 10.82 6.89
CA THR A 46 17.35 12.16 7.17
C THR A 46 17.23 12.44 8.66
N LEU A 47 17.33 13.71 9.03
CA LEU A 47 17.14 14.18 10.42
C LEU A 47 15.68 14.59 10.71
N LYS A 48 14.78 14.41 9.73
CA LYS A 48 13.36 14.75 9.88
C LYS A 48 12.60 13.76 10.77
N THR A 49 12.98 12.49 10.72
CA THR A 49 12.50 11.43 11.62
C THR A 49 13.42 11.36 12.83
N GLU A 50 12.87 11.04 14.02
CA GLU A 50 13.68 10.85 15.22
C GLU A 50 14.43 9.52 15.21
N THR A 51 13.86 8.47 14.62
CA THR A 51 14.39 7.10 14.62
C THR A 51 14.51 6.52 13.22
N ALA A 52 13.63 5.59 12.85
CA ALA A 52 13.46 5.09 11.50
C ALA A 52 11.96 4.93 11.29
N GLY A 53 11.50 5.12 10.06
CA GLY A 53 10.08 5.19 9.81
C GLY A 53 9.76 5.01 8.35
N ILE A 54 8.47 4.99 8.06
CA ILE A 54 7.95 4.86 6.71
C ILE A 54 7.13 6.08 6.38
N LEU A 55 7.49 6.73 5.28
CA LEU A 55 6.81 7.91 4.79
C LEU A 55 6.04 7.57 3.51
N TRP A 56 4.74 7.83 3.52
CA TRP A 56 3.96 7.99 2.31
C TRP A 56 4.16 9.42 1.78
N ASN A 57 4.73 9.55 0.58
CA ASN A 57 4.96 10.86 -0.05
C ASN A 57 4.00 11.15 -1.21
N GLU A 58 2.75 10.70 -1.10
CA GLU A 58 1.69 10.82 -2.14
C GLU A 58 2.01 10.09 -3.46
N ASN A 59 3.04 9.24 -3.47
CA ASN A 59 3.49 8.58 -4.69
C ASN A 59 4.06 7.19 -4.43
N GLN A 60 4.94 7.08 -3.45
CA GLN A 60 5.53 5.80 -3.07
C GLN A 60 5.89 5.81 -1.59
N VAL A 61 6.01 4.60 -1.06
CA VAL A 61 6.57 4.40 0.26
C VAL A 61 8.08 4.67 0.23
N VAL A 62 8.54 5.54 1.13
CA VAL A 62 9.95 5.86 1.36
C VAL A 62 10.36 5.35 2.73
N VAL A 63 11.46 4.61 2.79
CA VAL A 63 12.06 4.19 4.06
C VAL A 63 12.99 5.30 4.53
N GLN A 64 12.68 5.90 5.68
CA GLN A 64 13.48 6.97 6.27
C GLN A 64 14.24 6.45 7.48
N VAL A 65 15.51 6.88 7.62
CA VAL A 65 16.37 6.47 8.73
C VAL A 65 17.12 7.68 9.27
N ASN A 66 17.04 7.91 10.57
CA ASN A 66 17.86 8.87 11.28
C ASN A 66 19.30 8.32 11.44
N PRO A 67 20.32 9.07 11.01
CA PRO A 67 21.71 8.61 11.08
C PRO A 67 22.19 8.41 12.53
N TYR A 68 21.74 9.20 13.50
CA TYR A 68 22.13 9.05 14.90
C TYR A 68 21.55 7.78 15.50
N PHE A 69 20.27 7.54 15.28
CA PHE A 69 19.61 6.31 15.70
C PHE A 69 20.31 5.08 15.10
N PHE A 70 20.53 5.07 13.79
CA PHE A 70 21.05 3.90 13.08
C PHE A 70 22.52 3.60 13.36
N LEU A 71 23.35 4.64 13.57
CA LEU A 71 24.79 4.48 13.80
C LEU A 71 25.17 4.39 15.27
N ASN A 72 24.42 5.05 16.16
CA ASN A 72 24.76 5.13 17.58
C ASN A 72 23.81 4.30 18.45
N ASP A 73 22.50 4.50 18.33
CA ASP A 73 21.54 3.90 19.25
C ASP A 73 21.35 2.40 18.99
N LEU A 74 21.42 1.99 17.72
CA LEU A 74 21.44 0.58 17.31
C LEU A 74 22.81 -0.08 17.49
N LYS A 75 23.86 0.67 17.84
CA LYS A 75 25.20 0.10 18.02
C LYS A 75 25.21 -0.84 19.22
N ARG A 76 25.77 -2.03 19.03
CA ARG A 76 26.04 -3.02 20.08
C ARG A 76 27.52 -3.32 20.15
N ARG A 77 27.93 -4.02 21.23
CA ARG A 77 29.34 -4.37 21.48
C ARG A 77 29.93 -5.21 20.34
N SER A 78 29.14 -6.12 19.77
CA SER A 78 29.54 -6.94 18.64
C SER A 78 28.96 -6.38 17.34
N PRO A 79 29.76 -6.22 16.26
CA PRO A 79 29.26 -5.82 14.95
C PRO A 79 28.12 -6.72 14.44
N ILE A 80 28.22 -8.03 14.66
CA ILE A 80 27.18 -8.99 14.24
C ILE A 80 25.85 -8.73 14.97
N GLN A 81 25.89 -8.30 16.23
CA GLN A 81 24.68 -7.95 16.97
C GLN A 81 24.08 -6.65 16.45
N THR A 82 24.91 -5.65 16.15
CA THR A 82 24.49 -4.40 15.50
C THR A 82 23.82 -4.67 14.16
N ASP A 83 24.45 -5.47 13.30
CA ASP A 83 23.93 -5.80 11.96
C ASP A 83 22.58 -6.51 12.08
N LYS A 84 22.44 -7.49 12.98
CA LYS A 84 21.15 -8.17 13.23
C LYS A 84 20.07 -7.22 13.75
N LEU A 85 20.42 -6.29 14.63
CA LEU A 85 19.47 -5.33 15.19
C LEU A 85 18.96 -4.36 14.13
N ARG A 86 19.85 -3.85 13.27
CA ARG A 86 19.48 -3.03 12.11
C ARG A 86 18.58 -3.78 11.13
N MET A 87 18.91 -5.05 10.83
CA MET A 87 18.03 -5.89 10.02
C MET A 87 16.64 -6.05 10.65
N GLY A 88 16.56 -6.22 11.97
CA GLY A 88 15.30 -6.32 12.71
C GLY A 88 14.44 -5.08 12.57
N VAL A 89 15.03 -3.89 12.76
CA VAL A 89 14.33 -2.60 12.56
C VAL A 89 13.87 -2.44 11.12
N ILE A 90 14.71 -2.73 10.13
CA ILE A 90 14.28 -2.61 8.72
C ILE A 90 13.18 -3.63 8.39
N LYS A 91 13.26 -4.86 8.90
CA LYS A 91 12.20 -5.87 8.73
C LYS A 91 10.89 -5.41 9.36
N HIS A 92 10.93 -4.83 10.56
CA HIS A 92 9.79 -4.23 11.25
C HIS A 92 9.07 -3.21 10.36
N LEU A 93 9.81 -2.23 9.83
CA LEU A 93 9.25 -1.24 8.90
C LEU A 93 8.61 -1.94 7.69
N LEU A 94 9.33 -2.85 7.03
CA LEU A 94 8.80 -3.54 5.85
C LEU A 94 7.55 -4.37 6.14
N LEU A 95 7.38 -4.88 7.36
CA LEU A 95 6.16 -5.59 7.76
C LEU A 95 4.96 -4.65 7.80
N HIS A 96 5.07 -3.42 8.28
CA HIS A 96 3.96 -2.45 8.18
C HIS A 96 3.51 -2.21 6.75
N VAL A 97 4.45 -2.25 5.79
CA VAL A 97 4.12 -2.17 4.36
C VAL A 97 3.38 -3.43 3.90
N VAL A 98 3.87 -4.61 4.26
CA VAL A 98 3.23 -5.90 3.89
C VAL A 98 1.81 -6.00 4.42
N PHE A 99 1.56 -5.55 5.65
CA PHE A 99 0.24 -5.55 6.28
C PHE A 99 -0.63 -4.32 5.93
N ARG A 100 -0.13 -3.43 5.07
CA ARG A 100 -0.81 -2.22 4.59
C ARG A 100 -1.24 -1.28 5.72
N HIS A 101 -0.52 -1.29 6.85
CA HIS A 101 -0.88 -0.49 8.04
C HIS A 101 -0.88 1.02 7.77
N LEU A 102 -0.11 1.48 6.77
CA LEU A 102 0.00 2.90 6.41
C LEU A 102 -1.32 3.55 5.93
N PHE A 103 -2.31 2.75 5.55
CA PHE A 103 -3.55 3.22 4.90
C PHE A 103 -4.83 2.75 5.60
N ARG A 104 -4.73 2.20 6.82
CA ARG A 104 -5.88 1.60 7.54
C ARG A 104 -6.27 2.34 8.82
N LEU A 105 -5.73 3.56 9.05
CA LEU A 105 -6.04 4.36 10.24
C LEU A 105 -7.52 4.78 10.28
N ALA A 106 -7.99 5.45 9.23
CA ALA A 106 -9.36 6.00 9.14
C ALA A 106 -9.74 6.85 10.38
N ASP A 107 -10.94 6.67 10.94
CA ASP A 107 -11.45 7.45 12.09
C ASP A 107 -10.94 6.95 13.46
N ARG A 108 -9.89 6.12 13.49
CA ARG A 108 -9.39 5.49 14.73
C ARG A 108 -8.50 6.42 15.54
N ASN A 109 -8.30 6.08 16.81
CA ASN A 109 -7.32 6.74 17.65
C ASN A 109 -5.91 6.37 17.17
N GLU A 110 -5.20 7.34 16.57
CA GLU A 110 -3.86 7.21 15.99
C GLU A 110 -2.87 6.50 16.90
N LYS A 111 -2.69 6.99 18.13
CA LYS A 111 -1.73 6.39 19.08
C LYS A 111 -2.05 4.93 19.41
N ILE A 112 -3.33 4.58 19.56
CA ILE A 112 -3.72 3.19 19.86
C ILE A 112 -3.59 2.31 18.62
N TYR A 113 -3.88 2.87 17.45
CA TYR A 113 -3.71 2.20 16.16
C TYR A 113 -2.23 1.85 15.91
N ASP A 114 -1.31 2.78 16.14
CA ASP A 114 0.13 2.57 15.98
C ASP A 114 0.62 1.43 16.88
N LEU A 115 0.22 1.44 18.15
CA LEU A 115 0.57 0.36 19.10
C LEU A 115 -0.03 -0.99 18.70
N ALA A 116 -1.27 -1.01 18.19
CA ALA A 116 -1.89 -2.24 17.70
C ALA A 116 -1.17 -2.78 16.45
N ALA A 117 -0.76 -1.90 15.53
CA ALA A 117 0.02 -2.24 14.36
C ALA A 117 1.39 -2.82 14.74
N ASP A 118 2.09 -2.21 15.70
CA ASP A 118 3.36 -2.68 16.25
C ASP A 118 3.23 -4.06 16.92
N LEU A 119 2.15 -4.31 17.69
CA LEU A 119 1.88 -5.62 18.28
C LEU A 119 1.80 -6.71 17.21
N VAL A 120 1.17 -6.44 16.07
CA VAL A 120 1.09 -7.41 14.95
C VAL A 120 2.48 -7.69 14.39
N VAL A 121 3.24 -6.64 14.04
CA VAL A 121 4.49 -6.83 13.29
C VAL A 121 5.66 -7.32 14.14
N ASN A 122 5.75 -6.89 15.41
CA ASN A 122 6.87 -7.24 16.29
C ASN A 122 6.96 -8.76 16.51
N GLN A 123 5.81 -9.45 16.53
CA GLN A 123 5.72 -10.91 16.63
C GLN A 123 6.34 -11.63 15.42
N LEU A 124 6.44 -10.96 14.26
CA LEU A 124 6.91 -11.55 13.00
C LEU A 124 8.37 -11.19 12.67
N VAL A 125 9.03 -10.36 13.49
CA VAL A 125 10.43 -9.95 13.26
C VAL A 125 11.41 -11.07 13.58
N ALA A 126 11.07 -11.96 14.52
CA ALA A 126 11.88 -13.10 14.90
C ALA A 126 12.36 -13.91 13.67
N PRO A 127 13.60 -14.45 13.70
CA PRO A 127 14.54 -14.52 14.81
C PRO A 127 15.47 -13.29 14.95
N LEU A 128 15.22 -12.21 14.22
CA LEU A 128 16.00 -10.97 14.36
C LEU A 128 15.62 -10.26 15.68
N PRO A 129 16.57 -9.61 16.36
CA PRO A 129 16.27 -8.84 17.56
C PRO A 129 15.67 -7.48 17.21
N LEU A 130 14.86 -6.94 18.12
CA LEU A 130 14.38 -5.56 18.11
C LEU A 130 15.07 -4.74 19.21
N PRO A 131 15.12 -3.41 19.09
CA PRO A 131 15.64 -2.53 20.14
C PRO A 131 14.86 -2.65 21.45
N ASP A 132 15.52 -2.34 22.57
CA ASP A 132 14.85 -2.25 23.87
C ASP A 132 13.77 -1.15 23.81
N GLY A 133 12.57 -1.44 24.33
CA GLY A 133 11.44 -0.51 24.29
C GLY A 133 10.46 -0.74 23.14
N PHE A 134 10.73 -1.68 22.23
CA PHE A 134 9.70 -2.15 21.28
C PHE A 134 8.61 -2.94 22.01
N LEU A 135 7.38 -2.79 21.54
CA LEU A 135 6.18 -3.32 22.16
C LEU A 135 6.08 -4.85 22.03
N CYS A 136 5.87 -5.56 23.15
CA CYS A 136 5.63 -7.00 23.16
C CYS A 136 4.28 -7.34 23.78
N PRO A 137 3.58 -8.40 23.33
CA PRO A 137 2.33 -8.84 23.96
C PRO A 137 2.48 -9.12 25.47
N ASP A 138 3.64 -9.63 25.90
CA ASP A 138 3.96 -9.93 27.29
C ASP A 138 4.00 -8.67 28.20
N ASP A 139 4.09 -7.46 27.63
CA ASP A 139 4.00 -6.21 28.38
C ASP A 139 2.57 -5.97 28.95
N PHE A 140 1.57 -6.73 28.48
CA PHE A 140 0.16 -6.61 28.89
C PHE A 140 -0.39 -7.91 29.52
N PRO A 141 0.08 -8.29 30.72
CA PRO A 141 -0.23 -9.60 31.31
C PRO A 141 -1.71 -9.84 31.64
N GLU A 142 -2.52 -8.78 31.77
CA GLU A 142 -3.95 -8.89 32.08
C GLU A 142 -4.85 -8.87 30.84
N LEU A 143 -4.31 -8.55 29.66
CA LEU A 143 -5.11 -8.49 28.42
C LEU A 143 -5.22 -9.85 27.73
N ASP A 144 -4.44 -10.85 28.15
CA ASP A 144 -4.34 -12.19 27.54
C ASP A 144 -4.29 -12.09 26.02
N LEU A 145 -3.32 -11.31 25.53
CA LEU A 145 -3.16 -11.03 24.11
C LEU A 145 -2.68 -12.31 23.41
N ALA A 146 -3.64 -13.05 22.86
CA ALA A 146 -3.34 -14.21 22.04
C ALA A 146 -2.42 -13.81 20.89
N SER A 147 -1.43 -14.65 20.59
CA SER A 147 -0.56 -14.41 19.44
C SER A 147 -1.33 -14.50 18.13
N ASP A 148 -0.76 -13.90 17.08
CA ASP A 148 -1.21 -14.03 15.70
C ASP A 148 -2.65 -13.53 15.42
N GLN A 149 -3.18 -12.67 16.29
CA GLN A 149 -4.46 -11.98 16.07
C GLN A 149 -4.34 -10.81 15.08
N THR A 150 -5.49 -10.31 14.63
CA THR A 150 -5.58 -9.19 13.68
C THR A 150 -5.26 -7.85 14.35
N LEU A 151 -4.94 -6.83 13.54
CA LEU A 151 -4.78 -5.45 14.01
C LEU A 151 -6.03 -4.99 14.78
N ASP A 152 -7.22 -5.29 14.26
CA ASP A 152 -8.49 -4.87 14.85
C ASP A 152 -8.69 -5.48 16.24
N HIS A 153 -8.32 -6.75 16.42
CA HIS A 153 -8.36 -7.41 17.72
C HIS A 153 -7.48 -6.70 18.76
N TYR A 154 -6.22 -6.42 18.43
CA TYR A 154 -5.32 -5.72 19.35
C TYR A 154 -5.78 -4.29 19.62
N TYR A 155 -6.26 -3.59 18.59
CA TYR A 155 -6.81 -2.24 18.71
C TYR A 155 -7.98 -2.20 19.69
N GLU A 156 -8.95 -3.12 19.56
CA GLU A 156 -10.10 -3.21 20.45
C GLU A 156 -9.68 -3.45 21.91
N LYS A 157 -8.72 -4.36 22.14
CA LYS A 157 -8.20 -4.66 23.48
C LYS A 157 -7.50 -3.46 24.13
N LEU A 158 -6.67 -2.75 23.37
CA LEU A 158 -5.99 -1.54 23.84
C LEU A 158 -6.97 -0.38 24.08
N MET A 159 -7.98 -0.22 23.22
CA MET A 159 -9.05 0.76 23.41
C MET A 159 -9.91 0.47 24.64
N GLU A 160 -10.20 -0.81 24.93
CA GLU A 160 -10.90 -1.20 26.14
C GLU A 160 -10.09 -0.84 27.39
N LEU A 161 -8.78 -1.14 27.38
CA LEU A 161 -7.86 -0.76 28.45
C LEU A 161 -7.84 0.76 28.65
N LEU A 162 -7.74 1.53 27.56
CA LEU A 162 -7.75 3.00 27.62
C LEU A 162 -9.05 3.52 28.29
N LYS A 163 -10.21 2.99 27.89
CA LYS A 163 -11.51 3.36 28.50
C LYS A 163 -11.57 3.01 29.99
N GLN A 164 -10.96 1.90 30.42
CA GLN A 164 -10.89 1.53 31.83
C GLN A 164 -9.99 2.50 32.62
N MET A 165 -8.88 2.92 32.01
CA MET A 165 -8.00 3.95 32.58
C MET A 165 -8.75 5.28 32.75
N GLU A 166 -9.46 5.75 31.72
CA GLU A 166 -10.27 6.99 31.77
C GLU A 166 -11.32 6.97 32.88
N LYS A 167 -12.06 5.86 33.01
CA LYS A 167 -13.06 5.69 34.09
C LYS A 167 -12.42 5.70 35.47
N SER A 168 -11.24 5.08 35.62
CA SER A 168 -10.53 5.05 36.90
C SER A 168 -9.98 6.42 37.30
N SER A 169 -9.62 7.24 36.31
CA SER A 169 -9.19 8.62 36.53
C SER A 169 -10.33 9.53 36.97
N ASP A 170 -11.51 9.41 36.35
CA ASP A 170 -12.69 10.20 36.74
C ASP A 170 -13.24 9.78 38.11
N ALA A 171 -13.18 8.49 38.46
CA ALA A 171 -13.62 7.99 39.75
C ALA A 171 -12.71 8.45 40.92
N SER A 172 -11.43 8.69 40.66
CA SER A 172 -10.49 9.22 41.66
C SER A 172 -10.72 10.70 42.02
N GLU A 173 -11.52 11.43 41.22
CA GLU A 173 -11.79 12.86 41.40
C GLU A 173 -12.96 13.12 42.39
N TYR A 174 -13.82 12.12 42.62
CA TYR A 174 -14.97 12.21 43.55
C TYR A 174 -14.71 11.64 44.96
N GLY A 175 -13.47 11.24 45.26
CA GLY A 175 -13.06 10.73 46.57
C GLY A 175 -12.39 11.79 47.44
N GLU A 176 -13.12 12.22 48.49
CA GLU A 176 -12.70 13.09 49.60
C GLU A 176 -12.33 14.56 49.29
N GLY A 177 -13.37 15.40 49.29
CA GLY A 177 -13.36 16.72 49.95
C GLY A 177 -12.39 17.79 49.44
N GLY A 178 -12.76 18.50 48.38
CA GLY A 178 -12.09 19.73 47.97
C GLY A 178 -12.97 20.60 47.09
N ASN A 179 -13.27 21.81 47.56
CA ASN A 179 -14.06 22.84 46.86
C ASN A 179 -13.38 23.25 45.54
N GLY A 180 -14.19 23.54 44.51
CA GLY A 180 -13.72 23.82 43.16
C GLY A 180 -12.75 24.99 43.01
N GLN A 181 -11.82 24.82 42.08
CA GLN A 181 -11.21 25.86 41.24
C GLN A 181 -10.53 25.17 40.04
N ASP A 182 -11.08 25.43 38.86
CA ASP A 182 -10.41 25.67 37.57
C ASP A 182 -9.11 24.87 37.32
N GLY A 183 -9.28 23.64 36.80
CA GLY A 183 -8.19 22.68 36.57
C GLY A 183 -7.31 22.99 35.36
N GLU A 184 -6.32 23.87 35.52
CA GLU A 184 -5.05 23.81 34.79
C GLU A 184 -4.08 22.95 35.59
N GLY A 185 -3.96 21.66 35.24
CA GLY A 185 -2.98 20.76 35.87
C GLY A 185 -3.40 19.30 35.91
N LYS A 186 -3.69 18.67 34.77
CA LYS A 186 -3.72 17.21 34.70
C LYS A 186 -2.28 16.71 34.58
N GLU A 187 -1.84 15.88 35.53
CA GLU A 187 -0.55 15.17 35.40
C GLU A 187 -0.53 14.38 34.07
N PRO A 188 0.57 14.43 33.30
CA PRO A 188 0.73 13.61 32.11
C PRO A 188 0.50 12.11 32.41
N TRP A 189 -0.07 11.38 31.45
CA TRP A 189 -0.40 9.96 31.61
C TRP A 189 0.80 9.11 32.02
N GLU A 190 2.00 9.45 31.51
CA GLU A 190 3.28 8.79 31.79
C GLU A 190 3.84 9.05 33.20
N GLU A 191 3.46 10.15 33.84
CA GLU A 191 3.95 10.53 35.18
C GLU A 191 3.05 9.97 36.29
N ARG A 192 1.85 9.52 35.93
CA ARG A 192 0.87 8.97 36.87
C ARG A 192 1.23 7.55 37.32
N ASP A 193 1.19 7.33 38.63
CA ASP A 193 1.37 5.99 39.21
C ASP A 193 0.08 5.17 39.12
N TRP A 194 -0.12 4.52 37.96
CA TRP A 194 -1.29 3.67 37.68
C TRP A 194 -1.43 2.49 38.65
N THR A 195 -0.37 2.07 39.34
CA THR A 195 -0.46 0.98 40.33
C THR A 195 -1.26 1.36 41.57
N LYS A 196 -1.42 2.68 41.82
CA LYS A 196 -2.22 3.23 42.92
C LYS A 196 -3.64 3.59 42.50
N THR A 197 -4.00 3.35 41.24
CA THR A 197 -5.35 3.58 40.72
C THR A 197 -6.15 2.27 40.74
N GLY A 198 -7.48 2.36 40.55
CA GLY A 198 -8.32 1.18 40.32
C GLY A 198 -8.18 0.57 38.92
N ALA A 199 -7.20 1.02 38.13
CA ALA A 199 -6.97 0.55 36.77
C ALA A 199 -6.27 -0.82 36.74
N PRO A 200 -6.39 -1.56 35.61
CA PRO A 200 -5.64 -2.80 35.40
C PRO A 200 -4.11 -2.59 35.47
N LYS A 201 -3.33 -3.63 35.79
CA LYS A 201 -1.85 -3.55 35.83
C LYS A 201 -1.24 -3.17 34.48
N SER A 202 -1.89 -3.60 33.41
CA SER A 202 -1.53 -3.26 32.03
C SER A 202 -1.61 -1.75 31.75
N ALA A 203 -2.31 -0.96 32.58
CA ALA A 203 -2.43 0.48 32.44
C ALA A 203 -1.07 1.20 32.52
N SER A 204 -0.18 0.75 33.40
CA SER A 204 1.18 1.30 33.50
C SER A 204 1.98 1.09 32.21
N ALA A 205 1.83 -0.08 31.58
CA ALA A 205 2.49 -0.37 30.30
C ALA A 205 1.92 0.52 29.19
N LEU A 206 0.59 0.59 29.04
CA LEU A 206 -0.05 1.43 28.03
C LEU A 206 0.33 2.91 28.19
N ALA A 207 0.28 3.44 29.41
CA ALA A 207 0.67 4.82 29.69
C ALA A 207 2.11 5.14 29.28
N ARG A 208 3.05 4.21 29.56
CA ARG A 208 4.44 4.33 29.14
C ARG A 208 4.57 4.45 27.63
N TYR A 209 3.83 3.64 26.87
CA TYR A 209 3.89 3.67 25.41
C TYR A 209 3.18 4.89 24.79
N LEU A 210 2.07 5.34 25.38
CA LEU A 210 1.37 6.56 24.94
C LEU A 210 2.20 7.84 25.15
N GLY A 211 3.10 7.81 26.14
CA GLY A 211 4.04 8.89 26.46
C GLY A 211 5.41 8.78 25.79
N ASN A 212 5.81 7.58 25.36
CA ASN A 212 7.11 7.33 24.76
C ASN A 212 6.97 6.99 23.27
N THR A 213 6.87 8.01 22.42
CA THR A 213 6.79 7.89 20.95
C THR A 213 8.15 7.61 20.28
N GLN A 214 9.21 7.29 21.05
CA GLN A 214 10.58 7.26 20.53
C GLN A 214 11.06 5.90 19.97
N ALA A 215 10.24 4.85 19.97
CA ALA A 215 10.71 3.53 19.51
C ALA A 215 10.67 3.37 17.98
N ASP A 216 9.62 3.89 17.34
CA ASP A 216 9.37 3.84 15.90
C ASP A 216 8.65 5.13 15.45
N ASP A 217 8.82 5.53 14.20
CA ASP A 217 8.21 6.77 13.66
C ASP A 217 7.12 6.46 12.63
N HIS A 218 5.86 6.60 13.07
CA HIS A 218 4.66 6.43 12.27
C HIS A 218 4.13 7.75 11.68
N GLY A 219 4.77 8.89 11.95
CA GLY A 219 4.28 10.22 11.55
C GLY A 219 4.23 10.44 10.03
N GLY A 220 4.80 9.52 9.25
CA GLY A 220 4.73 9.53 7.79
C GLY A 220 3.59 8.68 7.20
N TRP A 221 2.73 8.08 8.00
CA TRP A 221 1.60 7.28 7.53
C TRP A 221 0.46 8.17 7.01
N SER A 222 -0.41 7.61 6.18
CA SER A 222 -1.60 8.33 5.76
C SER A 222 -2.61 8.36 6.90
N ASP A 223 -3.34 9.46 7.03
CA ASP A 223 -4.38 9.60 8.04
C ASP A 223 -5.66 8.80 7.70
N GLY A 224 -5.74 8.20 6.51
CA GLY A 224 -6.88 7.39 6.09
C GLY A 224 -8.08 8.23 5.63
N LYS A 225 -7.98 9.57 5.60
CA LYS A 225 -9.12 10.45 5.31
C LYS A 225 -9.27 10.74 3.81
N ASP A 226 -8.19 10.66 3.05
CA ASP A 226 -8.20 10.79 1.59
C ASP A 226 -8.29 9.41 0.94
N GLN A 227 -9.49 8.82 1.00
CA GLN A 227 -9.75 7.43 0.58
C GLN A 227 -9.28 7.12 -0.86
N ILE A 228 -9.36 8.08 -1.79
CA ILE A 228 -8.86 7.91 -3.17
C ILE A 228 -7.34 7.75 -3.16
N ASN A 229 -6.63 8.71 -2.57
CA ASN A 229 -5.17 8.69 -2.53
C ASN A 229 -4.66 7.48 -1.75
N ASP A 230 -5.39 7.06 -0.73
CA ASP A 230 -5.09 5.89 0.07
C ASP A 230 -5.31 4.60 -0.72
N ASN A 231 -6.41 4.43 -1.46
CA ASN A 231 -6.62 3.25 -2.30
C ASN A 231 -5.57 3.17 -3.42
N MET A 232 -5.25 4.29 -4.07
CA MET A 232 -4.17 4.33 -5.06
C MET A 232 -2.81 4.04 -4.44
N GLY A 233 -2.56 4.55 -3.23
CA GLY A 233 -1.37 4.28 -2.44
C GLY A 233 -1.25 2.81 -2.07
N ARG A 234 -2.36 2.19 -1.64
CA ARG A 234 -2.47 0.75 -1.37
C ARG A 234 -2.16 -0.05 -2.62
N TYR A 235 -2.79 0.23 -3.75
CA TYR A 235 -2.49 -0.45 -5.01
C TYR A 235 -1.01 -0.33 -5.39
N SER A 236 -0.42 0.86 -5.25
CA SER A 236 0.99 1.12 -5.53
C SER A 236 1.90 0.24 -4.65
N VAL A 237 1.62 0.21 -3.34
CA VAL A 237 2.32 -0.65 -2.37
C VAL A 237 2.17 -2.12 -2.70
N GLU A 238 0.96 -2.59 -2.96
CA GLU A 238 0.71 -3.99 -3.33
C GLU A 238 1.44 -4.38 -4.62
N SER A 239 1.57 -3.46 -5.58
CA SER A 239 2.40 -3.65 -6.77
C SER A 239 3.89 -3.85 -6.45
N THR A 240 4.42 -3.12 -5.47
CA THR A 240 5.78 -3.33 -4.98
C THR A 240 5.95 -4.69 -4.30
N ILE A 241 4.96 -5.12 -3.51
CA ILE A 241 4.94 -6.41 -2.82
C ILE A 241 4.92 -7.56 -3.82
N VAL A 242 4.06 -7.51 -4.84
CA VAL A 242 4.00 -8.51 -5.92
C VAL A 242 5.31 -8.54 -6.69
N THR A 243 5.91 -7.38 -6.99
CA THR A 243 7.23 -7.32 -7.63
C THR A 243 8.32 -7.98 -6.78
N ALA A 244 8.28 -7.80 -5.45
CA ALA A 244 9.22 -8.44 -4.53
C ALA A 244 9.02 -9.95 -4.47
N LYS A 245 7.77 -10.42 -4.45
CA LYS A 245 7.40 -11.84 -4.56
C LYS A 245 7.98 -12.46 -5.83
N ASP A 246 7.77 -11.85 -7.00
CA ASP A 246 8.19 -12.41 -8.29
C ASP A 246 9.72 -12.53 -8.42
N ARG A 247 10.47 -11.75 -7.64
CA ARG A 247 11.94 -11.82 -7.55
C ARG A 247 12.43 -12.86 -6.55
N THR A 248 11.57 -13.33 -5.66
CA THR A 248 11.89 -14.29 -4.59
C THR A 248 11.71 -15.72 -5.08
N SER A 249 12.56 -16.64 -4.62
CA SER A 249 12.44 -18.04 -4.99
C SER A 249 11.23 -18.73 -4.31
N ALA A 250 10.65 -19.73 -4.96
CA ALA A 250 9.52 -20.49 -4.39
C ALA A 250 9.86 -21.20 -3.06
N ARG A 251 11.14 -21.54 -2.84
CA ARG A 251 11.60 -22.17 -1.60
C ARG A 251 11.58 -21.20 -0.42
N GLU A 252 12.09 -19.99 -0.63
CA GLU A 252 12.09 -18.94 0.40
C GLU A 252 10.67 -18.46 0.68
N TRP A 253 9.86 -18.38 -0.37
CA TRP A 253 8.43 -18.09 -0.25
C TRP A 253 7.73 -19.07 0.69
N GLY A 254 7.94 -20.38 0.51
CA GLY A 254 7.33 -21.41 1.36
C GLY A 254 7.83 -21.46 2.81
N SER A 255 8.87 -20.70 3.15
CA SER A 255 9.43 -20.64 4.52
C SER A 255 8.94 -19.44 5.35
N MET A 256 8.11 -18.58 4.77
CA MET A 256 7.57 -17.41 5.47
C MET A 256 6.48 -17.79 6.49
N PRO A 257 6.29 -16.97 7.55
CA PRO A 257 5.18 -17.11 8.49
C PRO A 257 3.81 -17.17 7.79
N ALA A 258 2.88 -17.93 8.35
CA ALA A 258 1.57 -18.18 7.75
C ALA A 258 0.75 -16.89 7.57
N GLN A 259 0.88 -15.95 8.49
CA GLN A 259 0.20 -14.66 8.52
C GLN A 259 0.64 -13.80 7.33
N ILE A 260 1.94 -13.80 7.04
CA ILE A 260 2.51 -13.11 5.88
C ILE A 260 2.04 -13.79 4.59
N LEU A 261 2.02 -15.12 4.55
CA LEU A 261 1.49 -15.85 3.40
C LEU A 261 0.01 -15.57 3.16
N ALA A 262 -0.80 -15.47 4.21
CA ALA A 262 -2.21 -15.14 4.13
C ALA A 262 -2.45 -13.74 3.57
N GLN A 263 -1.71 -12.73 4.08
CA GLN A 263 -1.76 -11.37 3.53
C GLN A 263 -1.33 -11.33 2.06
N LEU A 264 -0.30 -12.09 1.71
CA LEU A 264 0.18 -12.13 0.33
C LEU A 264 -0.77 -12.89 -0.61
N SER A 265 -1.50 -13.90 -0.14
CA SER A 265 -2.54 -14.54 -0.94
C SER A 265 -3.72 -13.60 -1.17
N GLU A 266 -4.14 -12.88 -0.13
CA GLU A 266 -5.22 -11.88 -0.21
C GLU A 266 -4.89 -10.82 -1.28
N ILE A 267 -3.71 -10.19 -1.20
CA ILE A 267 -3.24 -9.21 -2.19
C ILE A 267 -3.20 -9.79 -3.62
N LEU A 268 -2.86 -11.07 -3.78
CA LEU A 268 -2.79 -11.69 -5.10
C LEU A 268 -4.15 -12.04 -5.67
N GLU A 269 -5.11 -12.38 -4.81
CA GLU A 269 -6.49 -12.66 -5.19
C GLU A 269 -7.19 -11.37 -5.61
N ASP A 270 -7.06 -10.30 -4.82
CA ASP A 270 -7.64 -8.99 -5.11
C ASP A 270 -7.11 -8.39 -6.43
N ARG A 271 -5.83 -8.67 -6.75
CA ARG A 271 -5.19 -8.14 -7.96
C ARG A 271 -5.32 -9.03 -9.19
N GLN A 272 -6.05 -10.14 -9.13
CA GLN A 272 -6.33 -10.90 -10.36
C GLN A 272 -7.38 -10.16 -11.19
N PRO A 273 -7.11 -9.89 -12.48
CA PRO A 273 -8.15 -9.36 -13.35
C PRO A 273 -9.29 -10.38 -13.43
N LYS A 274 -10.51 -9.90 -13.18
CA LYS A 274 -11.73 -10.70 -13.21
C LYS A 274 -12.02 -11.17 -14.63
N LEU A 275 -11.66 -10.35 -15.61
CA LEU A 275 -11.85 -10.64 -17.02
C LEU A 275 -10.62 -11.33 -17.64
N ASP A 276 -10.86 -12.39 -18.42
CA ASP A 276 -9.81 -12.99 -19.26
C ASP A 276 -9.50 -12.07 -20.46
N TRP A 277 -8.69 -11.04 -20.21
CA TRP A 277 -8.28 -10.08 -21.23
C TRP A 277 -7.53 -10.73 -22.40
N LYS A 278 -6.86 -11.86 -22.20
CA LYS A 278 -6.23 -12.60 -23.31
C LYS A 278 -7.26 -13.18 -24.27
N ARG A 279 -8.45 -13.50 -23.79
CA ARG A 279 -9.57 -13.94 -24.63
C ARG A 279 -10.34 -12.73 -25.17
N ALA A 280 -10.69 -11.76 -24.32
CA ALA A 280 -11.46 -10.58 -24.71
C ALA A 280 -10.74 -9.80 -25.83
N LEU A 281 -9.48 -9.43 -25.64
CA LEU A 281 -8.68 -8.71 -26.64
C LEU A 281 -8.45 -9.50 -27.92
N ARG A 282 -8.46 -10.83 -27.85
CA ARG A 282 -8.32 -11.69 -29.03
C ARG A 282 -9.55 -11.65 -29.91
N ILE A 283 -10.73 -11.58 -29.31
CA ILE A 283 -12.02 -11.45 -30.01
C ILE A 283 -12.17 -10.01 -30.51
N PHE A 284 -12.00 -9.04 -29.62
CA PHE A 284 -12.18 -7.62 -29.88
C PHE A 284 -11.27 -7.10 -31.01
N CYS A 285 -9.98 -7.43 -30.95
CA CYS A 285 -9.01 -6.96 -31.95
C CYS A 285 -8.71 -8.00 -33.04
N ALA A 286 -9.52 -9.07 -33.19
CA ALA A 286 -9.33 -10.07 -34.24
C ALA A 286 -9.28 -9.44 -35.64
N ALA A 287 -10.00 -8.35 -35.85
CA ALA A 287 -10.14 -7.64 -37.12
C ALA A 287 -9.12 -6.50 -37.35
N THR A 288 -8.57 -5.89 -36.30
CA THR A 288 -7.86 -4.59 -36.39
C THR A 288 -6.34 -4.64 -36.12
N GLY A 289 -5.79 -5.77 -35.68
CA GLY A 289 -4.40 -5.83 -35.20
C GLY A 289 -3.31 -5.78 -36.29
N LYS A 290 -2.36 -4.85 -36.15
CA LYS A 290 -1.06 -4.93 -36.85
C LYS A 290 -0.28 -6.15 -36.36
N THR A 291 0.04 -7.04 -37.29
CA THR A 291 0.78 -8.27 -36.99
C THR A 291 2.28 -8.00 -36.97
N ARG A 292 2.93 -8.18 -35.82
CA ARG A 292 4.41 -8.24 -35.74
C ARG A 292 4.87 -9.70 -35.73
N ILE A 293 5.74 -10.01 -36.67
CA ILE A 293 6.38 -11.32 -36.79
C ILE A 293 7.59 -11.32 -35.86
N ARG A 294 7.54 -12.11 -34.78
CA ARG A 294 8.70 -12.35 -33.92
C ARG A 294 9.30 -13.71 -34.26
N HIS A 295 10.53 -13.72 -34.75
CA HIS A 295 11.27 -14.97 -34.91
C HIS A 295 11.70 -15.50 -33.54
N THR A 296 11.50 -16.80 -33.28
CA THR A 296 12.10 -17.42 -32.11
C THR A 296 13.63 -17.44 -32.20
N VAL A 297 14.28 -17.63 -31.05
CA VAL A 297 15.74 -17.76 -30.95
C VAL A 297 16.27 -19.10 -31.49
N LYS A 298 15.40 -19.92 -32.10
CA LYS A 298 15.76 -21.23 -32.64
C LYS A 298 16.74 -21.10 -33.80
N ARG A 299 17.58 -22.13 -33.95
CA ARG A 299 18.59 -22.23 -35.01
C ARG A 299 17.92 -22.13 -36.39
N VAL A 300 18.48 -21.30 -37.26
CA VAL A 300 18.06 -21.16 -38.67
C VAL A 300 18.08 -22.54 -39.34
N SER A 301 16.97 -22.87 -40.02
CA SER A 301 16.86 -24.12 -40.78
C SER A 301 17.87 -24.13 -41.92
N LYS A 302 18.71 -25.17 -41.97
CA LYS A 302 19.63 -25.39 -43.09
C LYS A 302 18.92 -25.70 -44.41
N ARG A 303 17.68 -26.21 -44.37
CA ARG A 303 16.90 -26.60 -45.55
C ARG A 303 16.18 -25.41 -46.21
N PHE A 304 15.69 -24.47 -45.41
CA PHE A 304 14.84 -23.36 -45.89
C PHE A 304 15.44 -21.96 -45.70
N GLY A 305 16.60 -21.83 -45.02
CA GLY A 305 17.23 -20.54 -44.75
C GLY A 305 16.47 -19.64 -43.76
N THR A 306 15.31 -20.07 -43.25
CA THR A 306 14.46 -19.33 -42.31
C THR A 306 14.57 -19.85 -40.88
N ARG A 307 14.25 -19.02 -39.89
CA ARG A 307 14.16 -19.45 -38.47
C ARG A 307 12.83 -20.18 -38.22
N PRO A 308 12.85 -21.48 -37.84
CA PRO A 308 11.63 -22.20 -37.50
C PRO A 308 11.00 -21.65 -36.22
N GLY A 309 9.66 -21.54 -36.19
CA GLY A 309 8.93 -20.96 -35.07
C GLY A 309 8.82 -19.44 -35.16
N VAL A 310 8.12 -18.95 -36.18
CA VAL A 310 7.59 -17.59 -36.17
C VAL A 310 6.46 -17.53 -35.15
N LYS A 311 6.59 -16.69 -34.12
CA LYS A 311 5.47 -16.32 -33.26
C LYS A 311 4.91 -15.00 -33.77
N ILE A 312 3.65 -15.02 -34.16
CA ILE A 312 2.90 -13.80 -34.47
C ILE A 312 2.50 -13.18 -33.13
N GLN A 313 3.06 -12.01 -32.79
CA GLN A 313 2.56 -11.18 -31.70
C GLN A 313 1.75 -10.05 -32.31
N ARG A 314 0.45 -10.01 -32.01
CA ARG A 314 -0.41 -8.87 -32.34
C ARG A 314 -0.07 -7.77 -31.35
N PHE A 315 0.43 -6.64 -31.84
CA PHE A 315 0.70 -5.48 -31.02
C PHE A 315 -0.50 -4.56 -31.16
N GLN A 316 -1.30 -4.44 -30.10
CA GLN A 316 -2.52 -3.63 -30.08
C GLN A 316 -2.22 -2.35 -29.32
N ARG A 317 -2.56 -1.20 -29.91
CA ARG A 317 -2.55 0.10 -29.22
C ARG A 317 -3.96 0.40 -28.76
N LEU A 318 -4.21 0.26 -27.47
CA LEU A 318 -5.52 0.47 -26.89
C LEU A 318 -5.53 1.82 -26.18
N LEU A 319 -6.58 2.59 -26.43
CA LEU A 319 -6.96 3.73 -25.61
C LEU A 319 -7.89 3.21 -24.52
N ILE A 320 -7.59 3.52 -23.27
CA ILE A 320 -8.46 3.22 -22.14
C ILE A 320 -8.90 4.54 -21.53
N ALA A 321 -10.20 4.80 -21.50
CA ALA A 321 -10.79 5.90 -20.75
C ALA A 321 -11.27 5.38 -19.39
N ILE A 322 -10.90 6.08 -18.33
CA ILE A 322 -11.35 5.83 -16.96
C ILE A 322 -12.25 7.00 -16.57
N ASP A 323 -13.46 6.67 -16.16
CA ASP A 323 -14.37 7.62 -15.53
C ASP A 323 -13.92 7.92 -14.11
N THR A 324 -13.64 9.20 -13.85
CA THR A 324 -13.20 9.72 -12.54
C THR A 324 -14.22 10.69 -11.95
N SER A 325 -15.47 10.57 -12.38
CA SER A 325 -16.58 11.40 -11.90
C SER A 325 -16.95 11.09 -10.45
N GLY A 326 -17.78 11.96 -9.85
CA GLY A 326 -18.20 11.83 -8.46
C GLY A 326 -19.11 10.63 -8.16
N SER A 327 -19.65 9.93 -9.17
CA SER A 327 -20.49 8.74 -9.00
C SER A 327 -19.69 7.44 -8.90
N VAL A 328 -18.45 7.44 -9.38
CA VAL A 328 -17.53 6.32 -9.27
C VAL A 328 -16.91 6.33 -7.87
N ASP A 329 -17.16 5.26 -7.11
CA ASP A 329 -16.58 5.09 -5.78
C ASP A 329 -15.12 4.58 -5.84
N ASP A 330 -14.45 4.68 -4.71
CA ASP A 330 -13.02 4.41 -4.63
C ASP A 330 -12.70 2.91 -4.80
N GLN A 331 -13.68 2.02 -4.53
CA GLN A 331 -13.56 0.58 -4.75
C GLN A 331 -13.64 0.25 -6.25
N MET A 332 -14.57 0.88 -6.97
CA MET A 332 -14.73 0.72 -8.41
C MET A 332 -13.49 1.19 -9.18
N LEU A 333 -12.87 2.30 -8.77
CA LEU A 333 -11.60 2.75 -9.35
C LEU A 333 -10.48 1.71 -9.19
N GLU A 334 -10.37 1.07 -8.03
CA GLU A 334 -9.38 0.02 -7.79
C GLU A 334 -9.61 -1.21 -8.69
N GLU A 335 -10.87 -1.60 -8.86
CA GLU A 335 -11.25 -2.66 -9.80
C GLU A 335 -10.85 -2.30 -11.24
N PHE A 336 -11.12 -1.06 -11.67
CA PHE A 336 -10.75 -0.59 -13.00
C PHE A 336 -9.24 -0.64 -13.24
N PHE A 337 -8.42 -0.22 -12.27
CA PHE A 337 -6.96 -0.33 -12.40
C PHE A 337 -6.46 -1.77 -12.41
N THR A 338 -7.13 -2.69 -11.70
CA THR A 338 -6.83 -4.12 -11.76
C THR A 338 -7.09 -4.69 -13.16
N GLU A 339 -8.19 -4.32 -13.80
CA GLU A 339 -8.49 -4.72 -15.18
C GLU A 339 -7.50 -4.12 -16.19
N ILE A 340 -7.15 -2.83 -16.04
CA ILE A 340 -6.13 -2.16 -16.87
C ILE A 340 -4.79 -2.87 -16.78
N HIS A 341 -4.41 -3.28 -15.57
CA HIS A 341 -3.20 -4.07 -15.38
C HIS A 341 -3.28 -5.42 -16.09
N GLY A 342 -4.43 -6.09 -16.04
CA GLY A 342 -4.70 -7.32 -16.79
C GLY A 342 -4.56 -7.15 -18.31
N ILE A 343 -5.07 -6.04 -18.86
CA ILE A 343 -4.93 -5.67 -20.28
C ILE A 343 -3.45 -5.49 -20.65
N TRP A 344 -2.69 -4.78 -19.82
CA TRP A 344 -1.26 -4.56 -20.03
C TRP A 344 -0.47 -5.88 -19.95
N GLN A 345 -0.74 -6.74 -18.97
CA GLN A 345 -0.12 -8.06 -18.83
C GLN A 345 -0.45 -9.01 -20.00
N ALA A 346 -1.61 -8.85 -20.63
CA ALA A 346 -1.95 -9.57 -21.86
C ALA A 346 -1.07 -9.17 -23.06
N GLY A 347 -0.31 -8.08 -22.96
CA GLY A 347 0.69 -7.62 -23.93
C GLY A 347 0.21 -6.48 -24.84
N ALA A 348 -0.84 -5.77 -24.46
CA ALA A 348 -1.32 -4.57 -25.15
C ALA A 348 -0.48 -3.34 -24.78
N SER A 349 -0.32 -2.41 -25.71
CA SER A 349 0.19 -1.07 -25.46
C SER A 349 -0.99 -0.21 -25.03
N VAL A 350 -0.99 0.24 -23.78
CA VAL A 350 -2.11 0.92 -23.17
C VAL A 350 -1.78 2.39 -22.99
N THR A 351 -2.66 3.27 -23.48
CA THR A 351 -2.69 4.69 -23.14
C THR A 351 -3.96 4.93 -22.34
N VAL A 352 -3.82 5.44 -21.12
CA VAL A 352 -4.93 5.74 -20.21
C VAL A 352 -5.28 7.22 -20.32
N VAL A 353 -6.57 7.53 -20.30
CA VAL A 353 -7.14 8.87 -20.21
C VAL A 353 -8.08 8.91 -19.01
N GLU A 354 -7.86 9.86 -18.12
CA GLU A 354 -8.72 10.15 -16.97
C GLU A 354 -9.67 11.28 -17.37
N CYS A 355 -10.98 11.06 -17.20
CA CYS A 355 -12.01 12.02 -17.61
C CYS A 355 -13.22 12.03 -16.69
N ASP A 356 -13.80 13.21 -16.52
CA ASP A 356 -15.12 13.42 -15.93
C ASP A 356 -15.99 14.26 -16.89
N ALA A 357 -16.18 15.57 -16.65
CA ALA A 357 -16.73 16.52 -17.59
C ALA A 357 -15.66 17.05 -18.57
N GLU A 358 -14.38 16.93 -18.20
CA GLU A 358 -13.25 17.28 -19.05
C GLU A 358 -12.15 16.21 -18.94
N ILE A 359 -11.20 16.22 -19.88
CA ILE A 359 -10.02 15.34 -19.80
C ILE A 359 -8.99 15.99 -18.89
N HIS A 360 -8.67 15.33 -17.78
CA HIS A 360 -7.67 15.81 -16.83
C HIS A 360 -6.26 15.36 -17.22
N ARG A 361 -6.10 14.06 -17.49
CA ARG A 361 -4.77 13.47 -17.73
C ARG A 361 -4.81 12.41 -18.81
N ASN A 362 -3.69 12.28 -19.53
CA ASN A 362 -3.42 11.16 -20.41
C ASN A 362 -1.96 10.70 -20.27
N TYR A 363 -1.72 9.40 -20.25
CA TYR A 363 -0.38 8.82 -20.10
C TYR A 363 -0.31 7.38 -20.63
N ASP A 364 0.90 6.95 -20.99
CA ASP A 364 1.16 5.56 -21.33
C ASP A 364 1.30 4.71 -20.06
N TYR A 365 0.56 3.61 -19.98
CA TYR A 365 0.56 2.72 -18.82
C TYR A 365 1.65 1.65 -18.96
N PHE A 366 2.61 1.68 -18.03
CA PHE A 366 3.75 0.76 -17.98
C PHE A 366 3.68 -0.23 -16.80
N GLY A 367 2.48 -0.63 -16.41
CA GLY A 367 2.26 -1.57 -15.29
C GLY A 367 2.30 -0.92 -13.91
N LYS A 368 2.34 0.42 -13.84
CA LYS A 368 2.23 1.18 -12.60
C LYS A 368 1.02 2.12 -12.70
N PRO A 369 0.18 2.18 -11.67
CA PRO A 369 -0.93 3.13 -11.63
C PRO A 369 -0.42 4.59 -11.58
N PRO A 370 -1.26 5.57 -11.93
CA PRO A 370 -0.98 6.98 -11.69
C PRO A 370 -0.87 7.28 -10.19
N LYS A 371 -0.23 8.40 -9.87
CA LYS A 371 0.10 8.81 -8.49
C LYS A 371 -1.07 9.47 -7.77
N THR A 372 -1.86 10.22 -8.53
CA THR A 372 -3.08 10.89 -8.09
C THR A 372 -4.06 10.84 -9.24
N VAL A 373 -5.34 10.67 -8.91
CA VAL A 373 -6.44 10.80 -9.86
C VAL A 373 -7.03 12.19 -9.67
N GLU A 374 -7.12 12.97 -10.73
CA GLU A 374 -7.76 14.29 -10.72
C GLU A 374 -9.16 14.15 -11.31
N GLY A 375 -10.18 14.72 -10.66
CA GLY A 375 -11.57 14.60 -11.10
C GLY A 375 -12.59 14.94 -9.99
N ARG A 376 -13.80 14.38 -10.09
CA ARG A 376 -15.01 14.58 -9.26
C ARG A 376 -15.93 15.74 -9.67
N GLY A 377 -15.83 16.20 -10.91
CA GLY A 377 -16.85 17.03 -11.53
C GLY A 377 -18.12 16.24 -11.89
N GLY A 378 -18.96 16.83 -12.74
CA GLY A 378 -20.02 16.08 -13.43
C GLY A 378 -19.42 15.06 -14.42
N THR A 379 -20.25 14.19 -14.96
CA THR A 379 -19.83 13.14 -15.90
C THR A 379 -20.23 13.51 -17.32
N GLU A 380 -19.29 13.55 -18.27
CA GLU A 380 -19.57 13.72 -19.69
C GLU A 380 -18.65 12.82 -20.53
N PHE A 381 -19.22 11.93 -21.34
CA PHE A 381 -18.41 11.00 -22.14
C PHE A 381 -17.81 11.65 -23.39
N GLU A 382 -18.44 12.67 -23.94
CA GLU A 382 -18.11 13.34 -25.20
C GLU A 382 -16.64 13.84 -25.33
N PRO A 383 -16.00 14.45 -24.30
CA PRO A 383 -14.63 14.95 -24.40
C PRO A 383 -13.61 13.91 -24.88
N VAL A 384 -13.74 12.66 -24.43
CA VAL A 384 -12.83 11.56 -24.81
C VAL A 384 -12.93 11.27 -26.31
N PHE A 385 -14.16 11.27 -26.86
CA PHE A 385 -14.39 10.98 -28.27
C PHE A 385 -13.81 12.08 -29.15
N LEU A 386 -13.99 13.35 -28.76
CA LEU A 386 -13.44 14.50 -29.47
C LEU A 386 -11.90 14.47 -29.46
N TRP A 387 -11.30 14.26 -28.29
CA TRP A 387 -9.84 14.15 -28.17
C TRP A 387 -9.27 13.00 -29.00
N MET A 388 -9.96 11.86 -29.00
CA MET A 388 -9.56 10.70 -29.79
C MET A 388 -9.55 10.98 -31.30
N GLN A 389 -10.45 11.83 -31.82
CA GLN A 389 -10.46 12.18 -33.24
C GLN A 389 -9.21 12.95 -33.68
N GLU A 390 -8.67 13.79 -32.78
CA GLU A 390 -7.43 14.51 -33.02
C GLU A 390 -6.21 13.58 -32.95
N GLN A 391 -6.29 12.53 -32.12
CA GLN A 391 -5.24 11.55 -31.90
C GLN A 391 -5.35 10.33 -32.83
N ARG A 392 -4.73 10.41 -34.01
CA ARG A 392 -4.73 9.28 -34.95
C ARG A 392 -3.70 8.21 -34.59
N ARG A 393 -4.03 7.18 -33.79
CA ARG A 393 -3.20 5.95 -33.65
C ARG A 393 -3.72 4.73 -32.86
N PHE A 394 -4.98 4.66 -32.44
CA PHE A 394 -5.48 3.55 -31.61
C PHE A 394 -6.21 2.47 -32.43
N ASP A 395 -6.02 1.20 -32.05
CA ASP A 395 -6.65 0.03 -32.67
C ASP A 395 -8.01 -0.33 -32.02
N GLY A 396 -8.26 0.21 -30.81
CA GLY A 396 -9.48 0.01 -30.02
C GLY A 396 -9.57 1.01 -28.85
N LEU A 397 -10.80 1.34 -28.44
CA LEU A 397 -11.14 2.13 -27.25
C LEU A 397 -11.86 1.23 -26.25
N LEU A 398 -11.38 1.20 -25.01
CA LEU A 398 -12.08 0.62 -23.87
C LEU A 398 -12.48 1.76 -22.94
N TYR A 399 -13.73 1.80 -22.50
CA TYR A 399 -14.24 2.83 -21.60
C TYR A 399 -14.74 2.16 -20.33
N LEU A 400 -14.08 2.44 -19.20
CA LEU A 400 -14.43 1.93 -17.88
C LEU A 400 -15.23 3.01 -17.14
N THR A 401 -16.50 2.74 -16.87
CA THR A 401 -17.45 3.70 -16.29
C THR A 401 -18.59 2.95 -15.60
N ASP A 402 -19.29 3.62 -14.68
CA ASP A 402 -20.59 3.19 -14.14
C ASP A 402 -21.73 3.38 -15.15
N GLY A 403 -21.49 4.08 -16.27
CA GLY A 403 -22.48 4.35 -17.31
C GLY A 403 -23.41 5.53 -17.00
N TYR A 404 -23.24 6.22 -15.86
CA TYR A 404 -24.13 7.28 -15.41
C TYR A 404 -23.79 8.65 -16.04
N ALA A 405 -23.90 8.74 -17.37
CA ALA A 405 -23.75 10.01 -18.07
C ALA A 405 -24.57 10.07 -19.36
N PRO A 406 -24.80 11.29 -19.91
CA PRO A 406 -25.46 11.44 -21.19
C PRO A 406 -24.72 10.67 -22.30
N PRO A 407 -25.45 9.95 -23.17
CA PRO A 407 -24.84 9.17 -24.22
C PRO A 407 -24.08 10.08 -25.20
N PRO A 408 -22.84 9.72 -25.61
CA PRO A 408 -22.07 10.53 -26.55
C PRO A 408 -22.79 10.60 -27.89
N THR A 409 -22.68 11.76 -28.53
CA THR A 409 -23.27 12.02 -29.85
C THR A 409 -22.29 11.73 -30.98
N THR A 410 -20.99 11.85 -30.71
CA THR A 410 -19.93 11.63 -31.69
C THR A 410 -19.52 10.15 -31.76
N PRO A 411 -19.48 9.54 -32.96
CA PRO A 411 -19.06 8.15 -33.11
C PRO A 411 -17.54 7.99 -32.88
N PRO A 412 -17.09 6.88 -32.26
CA PRO A 412 -15.68 6.62 -32.04
C PRO A 412 -14.96 6.32 -33.36
N SER A 413 -13.68 6.71 -33.46
CA SER A 413 -12.87 6.51 -34.67
C SER A 413 -12.33 5.07 -34.83
N CYS A 414 -12.50 4.22 -33.82
CA CYS A 414 -12.13 2.80 -33.84
C CYS A 414 -13.20 1.94 -33.14
N ARG A 415 -12.96 0.62 -33.03
CA ARG A 415 -13.88 -0.26 -32.29
C ARG A 415 -13.87 0.13 -30.81
N MET A 416 -15.06 0.12 -30.21
CA MET A 416 -15.26 0.50 -28.82
C MET A 416 -15.80 -0.69 -28.01
N LEU A 417 -15.35 -0.80 -26.77
CA LEU A 417 -15.85 -1.71 -25.76
C LEU A 417 -16.17 -0.91 -24.49
N TRP A 418 -17.40 -0.98 -24.02
CA TRP A 418 -17.79 -0.48 -22.71
C TRP A 418 -17.50 -1.55 -21.67
N VAL A 419 -16.86 -1.18 -20.57
CA VAL A 419 -16.60 -2.06 -19.43
C VAL A 419 -17.37 -1.46 -18.25
N ILE A 420 -18.45 -2.13 -17.88
CA ILE A 420 -19.42 -1.61 -16.90
C ILE A 420 -19.58 -2.64 -15.79
N PRO A 421 -19.50 -2.27 -14.51
CA PRO A 421 -19.84 -3.14 -13.39
C PRO A 421 -21.24 -3.75 -13.55
N GLU A 422 -21.40 -5.02 -13.19
CA GLU A 422 -22.70 -5.71 -13.25
C GLU A 422 -23.79 -4.99 -12.42
N ASP A 423 -23.40 -4.34 -11.33
CA ASP A 423 -24.31 -3.56 -10.48
C ASP A 423 -24.87 -2.31 -11.17
N CYS A 424 -24.20 -1.84 -12.22
CA CYS A 424 -24.60 -0.68 -13.02
C CYS A 424 -25.16 -1.08 -14.40
N ALA A 425 -25.51 -2.36 -14.59
CA ALA A 425 -25.99 -2.88 -15.87
C ALA A 425 -27.27 -2.19 -16.38
N GLU A 426 -28.03 -1.52 -15.52
CA GLU A 426 -29.22 -0.75 -15.92
C GLU A 426 -28.91 0.43 -16.86
N TYR A 427 -27.73 1.04 -16.75
CA TYR A 427 -27.30 2.15 -17.62
C TYR A 427 -26.69 1.66 -18.94
N ALA A 428 -26.37 0.36 -19.02
CA ALA A 428 -25.69 -0.23 -20.17
C ALA A 428 -26.53 -0.14 -21.47
N ASP A 429 -27.86 -0.30 -21.36
CA ASP A 429 -28.77 -0.30 -22.51
C ASP A 429 -28.90 1.08 -23.19
N GLU A 430 -28.55 2.16 -22.48
CA GLU A 430 -28.64 3.53 -23.00
C GLU A 430 -27.37 3.99 -23.74
N LEU A 431 -26.28 3.22 -23.64
CA LEU A 431 -24.98 3.61 -24.18
C LEU A 431 -24.85 3.26 -25.68
N PRO A 432 -24.65 4.25 -26.55
CA PRO A 432 -24.45 4.03 -27.97
C PRO A 432 -23.02 3.58 -28.26
N PHE A 433 -22.86 2.95 -29.43
CA PHE A 433 -21.57 2.62 -30.05
C PHE A 433 -20.72 1.59 -29.26
N GLY A 434 -20.51 0.42 -29.84
CA GLY A 434 -19.59 -0.59 -29.29
C GLY A 434 -20.30 -1.81 -28.71
N GLU A 435 -19.51 -2.73 -28.18
CA GLU A 435 -19.99 -3.90 -27.43
C GLU A 435 -19.88 -3.59 -25.93
N ILE A 436 -20.73 -4.22 -25.13
CA ILE A 436 -20.71 -4.08 -23.67
C ILE A 436 -20.08 -5.33 -23.07
N LEU A 437 -19.10 -5.14 -22.20
CA LEU A 437 -18.44 -6.18 -21.43
C LEU A 437 -18.76 -5.98 -19.95
N PRO A 438 -19.64 -6.80 -19.35
CA PRO A 438 -19.92 -6.70 -17.93
C PRO A 438 -18.68 -7.05 -17.11
N LEU A 439 -18.40 -6.26 -16.08
CA LEU A 439 -17.37 -6.49 -15.08
C LEU A 439 -18.03 -7.12 -13.84
N PRO A 440 -17.68 -8.37 -13.48
CA PRO A 440 -18.27 -9.03 -12.31
C PRO A 440 -17.93 -8.26 -11.02
N GLY A 441 -18.90 -8.04 -10.14
CA GLY A 441 -18.67 -7.42 -8.83
C GLY A 441 -17.84 -8.32 -7.89
N HIS A 442 -17.23 -7.75 -6.86
CA HIS A 442 -16.79 -8.55 -5.71
C HIS A 442 -18.04 -9.15 -5.07
N ALA A 443 -18.17 -10.49 -5.08
CA ALA A 443 -19.04 -11.14 -4.11
C ALA A 443 -18.49 -10.73 -2.75
N LEU A 444 -19.18 -9.82 -2.06
CA LEU A 444 -18.90 -9.50 -0.67
C LEU A 444 -18.77 -10.83 0.06
N SER A 445 -17.53 -11.17 0.44
CA SER A 445 -17.29 -12.20 1.43
C SER A 445 -18.10 -11.76 2.63
N LEU A 446 -19.22 -12.47 2.85
CA LEU A 446 -20.02 -12.36 4.05
C LEU A 446 -19.06 -12.43 5.23
N GLU A 447 -18.82 -11.29 5.85
CA GLU A 447 -18.14 -11.18 7.12
C GLU A 447 -18.80 -12.16 8.09
N ASN A 448 -18.01 -13.07 8.65
CA ASN A 448 -18.32 -13.88 9.82
C ASN A 448 -17.05 -14.09 10.63
#